data_AF-A0A967I6V5-F1
#
_entry.id   AF-A0A967I6V5-F1
#
_cell.length_a   1.000
_cell.length_b   1.000
_cell.length_c   1.000
_cell.angle_alpha   90.00
_cell.angle_beta   90.00
_cell.angle_gamma   90.00
#
_symmetry.space_group_name_H-M   'P 1'
#
loop_
_entity.id
_entity.type
_entity.pdbx_description
1 polymer ?
#
loop_
_entity_poly.entity_id
_entity_poly.type
_entity_poly.pdbx_seq_one_letter_code
_entity_poly.pdbx_strand_id
1 'polypeptide(L)' 'VRVGLETKLYDVKTEKLIWAASSKTANPKSKMKLFDAVVEALVRDLKNNKLLP' A
#
# COMPACT_ATOMS: atom_id res chain seq x y z
N VAL A 1 -16.39 -14.91 -1.31
CA VAL A 1 -15.94 -13.70 -2.04
C VAL A 1 -14.48 -13.44 -1.70
N ARG A 2 -13.61 -13.29 -2.71
CA ARG A 2 -12.21 -12.86 -2.51
C ARG A 2 -12.12 -11.37 -2.85
N VAL A 3 -11.39 -10.62 -2.03
CA VAL A 3 -11.17 -9.18 -2.24
C VAL A 3 -9.68 -8.96 -2.45
N GLY A 4 -9.33 -8.26 -3.52
CA GLY A 4 -7.96 -7.83 -3.81
C GLY A 4 -7.85 -6.31 -3.73
N LEU A 5 -6.70 -5.83 -3.30
CA LEU A 5 -6.35 -4.42 -3.30
C LEU A 5 -4.98 -4.26 -3.96
N GLU A 6 -4.93 -3.45 -5.01
CA GLU A 6 -3.68 -2.96 -5.60
C GLU A 6 -3.48 -1.51 -5.19
N THR A 7 -2.28 -1.19 -4.74
CA THR A 7 -1.92 0.16 -4.29
C THR A 7 -0.63 0.55 -4.97
N LYS A 8 -0.61 1.76 -5.53
CA LYS A 8 0.53 2.32 -6.25
C LYS A 8 0.72 3.77 -5.80
N LEU A 9 1.96 4.14 -5.54
CA LEU A 9 2.35 5.50 -5.21
C LEU A 9 3.29 6.01 -6.30
N TYR A 10 3.03 7.23 -6.75
CA TYR A 10 3.77 7.87 -7.82
C TYR A 10 4.36 9.19 -7.33
N ASP A 11 5.53 9.55 -7.85
CA ASP A 11 6.03 10.91 -7.77
C ASP A 11 5.20 11.82 -8.69
N VAL A 12 4.63 12.89 -8.15
CA VAL A 12 3.68 13.74 -8.89
C VAL A 12 4.32 14.53 -10.03
N LYS A 13 5.62 14.85 -9.93
CA LYS A 13 6.30 15.69 -10.92
C LYS A 13 6.75 14.88 -12.13
N THR A 14 7.18 13.64 -11.90
CA THR A 14 7.79 12.78 -12.91
C THR A 14 6.89 11.63 -13.35
N GLU A 15 5.76 11.44 -12.69
CA GLU A 15 4.82 10.32 -12.88
C GLU A 15 5.46 8.93 -12.66
N LYS A 16 6.65 8.88 -12.07
CA LYS A 16 7.36 7.63 -11.82
C LYS A 16 6.70 6.88 -10.67
N LEU A 17 6.52 5.57 -10.86
CA LEU A 17 6.12 4.66 -9.79
C LEU A 17 7.23 4.57 -8.76
N ILE A 18 6.94 4.93 -7.51
CA ILE A 18 7.91 4.91 -6.40
C ILE A 18 7.62 3.81 -5.39
N TRP A 19 6.38 3.30 -5.35
CA TRP A 19 6.03 2.16 -4.51
C TRP A 19 4.80 1.45 -5.06
N ALA A 20 4.73 0.13 -4.91
CA ALA A 20 3.56 -0.65 -5.26
C ALA A 20 3.41 -1.85 -4.31
N ALA A 21 2.16 -2.19 -4.00
CA ALA A 21 1.83 -3.41 -3.30
C ALA A 21 0.53 -4.01 -3.85
N SER A 22 0.41 -5.33 -3.72
CA SER A 22 -0.83 -6.04 -3.95
C SER A 22 -1.14 -6.88 -2.72
N SER A 23 -2.41 -6.94 -2.34
CA SER A 23 -2.87 -7.71 -1.19
C SER A 23 -4.21 -8.38 -1.49
N LYS A 24 -4.46 -9.54 -0.87
CA LYS A 24 -5.66 -10.36 -1.10
C LYS A 24 -6.18 -10.90 0.22
N THR A 25 -7.49 -10.90 0.40
CA THR A 25 -8.17 -11.55 1.53
C THR A 25 -9.32 -12.44 1.06
N ALA A 26 -9.46 -13.59 1.71
CA ALA A 26 -10.63 -14.46 1.57
C ALA A 26 -11.76 -14.09 2.54
N ASN A 27 -11.52 -13.18 3.49
CA ASN A 27 -12.49 -12.71 4.47
C ASN A 27 -12.94 -11.27 4.14
N PRO A 28 -14.14 -11.05 3.55
CA PRO A 28 -14.62 -9.72 3.19
C PRO A 28 -14.91 -8.81 4.39
N LYS A 29 -15.02 -9.37 5.60
CA LYS A 29 -15.21 -8.61 6.84
C LYS A 29 -13.88 -8.06 7.39
N SER A 30 -12.74 -8.57 6.93
CA SER A 30 -11.41 -8.14 7.38
C SER A 30 -10.82 -7.00 6.55
N LYS A 31 -11.62 -6.28 5.77
CA LYS A 31 -11.14 -5.21 4.87
C LYS A 31 -10.36 -4.13 5.62
N MET A 32 -10.80 -3.72 6.81
CA MET A 32 -10.07 -2.73 7.62
C MET A 32 -8.66 -3.21 7.98
N LYS A 33 -8.52 -4.45 8.49
CA LYS A 33 -7.20 -5.04 8.78
C LYS A 33 -6.28 -5.12 7.56
N LEU A 34 -6.86 -5.32 6.37
CA LEU A 34 -6.08 -5.31 5.13
C LEU A 34 -5.56 -3.90 4.81
N PHE A 35 -6.39 -2.87 4.99
CA PHE A 35 -5.97 -1.48 4.79
C PHE A 35 -4.91 -1.07 5.82
N ASP A 36 -5.10 -1.41 7.10
CA ASP A 36 -4.13 -1.12 8.16
C ASP A 36 -2.75 -1.71 7.81
N ALA A 37 -2.71 -2.98 7.41
CA ALA A 37 -1.47 -3.65 7.01
C ALA A 37 -0.79 -2.99 5.79
N VAL A 38 -1.58 -2.52 4.82
CA VAL A 38 -1.05 -1.81 3.64
C VAL A 38 -0.50 -0.43 4.02
N VAL A 39 -1.18 0.31 4.90
CA VAL A 39 -0.71 1.62 5.39
C VAL A 39 0.57 1.47 6.22
N GLU A 40 0.63 0.48 7.11
CA GLU A 40 1.83 0.18 7.90
C GLU A 40 3.02 -0.17 7.01
N ALA A 41 2.80 -1.02 5.99
CA ALA A 41 3.84 -1.37 5.03
C ALA A 41 4.32 -0.15 4.24
N LEU A 42 3.38 0.68 3.74
CA LEU A 42 3.69 1.91 3.03
C LEU A 42 4.55 2.85 3.90
N VAL A 43 4.11 3.18 5.11
CA VAL A 43 4.82 4.11 6.00
C VAL A 43 6.22 3.60 6.34
N ARG A 44 6.36 2.31 6.65
CA ARG A 44 7.67 1.70 6.92
C ARG A 44 8.61 1.84 5.73
N ASP A 45 8.14 1.49 4.54
CA ASP A 45 8.97 1.50 3.35
C ASP A 45 9.33 2.93 2.93
N LEU A 46 8.41 3.90 3.07
CA LEU A 46 8.71 5.30 2.80
C LEU A 46 9.73 5.89 3.78
N LYS A 47 9.66 5.53 5.07
CA LYS A 47 10.69 5.91 6.06
C LYS A 47 12.07 5.34 5.69
N ASN A 48 12.12 4.05 5.37
CA ASN A 48 13.37 3.38 4.98
C ASN A 48 14.01 4.00 3.74
N ASN A 49 13.18 4.43 2.78
CA ASN A 49 13.63 5.09 1.55
C ASN A 49 13.83 6.61 1.71
N LYS A 50 13.68 7.17 2.92
CA LYS A 50 13.80 8.61 3.19
C LYS A 50 12.86 9.47 2.34
N LEU A 51 11.67 8.94 2.05
CA LEU A 51 10.60 9.60 1.29
C LEU A 51 9.57 10.27 2.21
N LEU A 52 9.68 10.05 3.52
CA LEU A 52 8.95 10.80 4.54
C LEU A 52 9.93 11.65 5.35
N PRO A 53 9.50 12.84 5.84
CA PRO A 53 10.29 13.66 6.75
C PRO A 53 10.72 12.92 8.02
#